data_AF-A0A2Z3H867-F1
#
_entry.id   AF-A0A2Z3H867-F1
#
_cell.length_a   1.000
_cell.length_b   1.000
_cell.length_c   1.000
_cell.angle_alpha   90.00
_cell.angle_beta   90.00
_cell.angle_gamma   90.00
#
_symmetry.space_group_name_H-M   'P 1'
#
loop_
_entity.id
_entity.type
_entity.pdbx_description
1 polymer ?
#
loop_
_entity_poly.entity_id
_entity_poly.type
_entity_poly.pdbx_seq_one_letter_code
_entity_poly.pdbx_strand_id
1 'polypeptide(L)'
;MSVIADIGAVLRLTPQDDLVIASSDGVYNVCKDETPFYFQVKGHLFDGQLFYGLFGPVLSGPSRYRGLICNILVRTDATNWNNEVRSQVNFKVGRGAVTRNHREHFGHPDGTRLEGPSISRFGLVEVVNPAEAKDAPQLAVTVRPTAGPDTFSEVELVGTCPGLVWLAEQILRVARAEPAQHTHLDAETCGPVYVSPDGWRLTVSRLERLR
;
A
#
# COMPACT_ATOMS: atom_id res chain seq x y z
N MET A 1 -12.13 14.34 16.60
CA MET A 1 -12.38 13.89 15.21
C MET A 1 -11.26 12.93 14.86
N SER A 2 -11.55 11.67 14.55
CA SER A 2 -10.54 10.72 14.07
C SER A 2 -10.27 10.96 12.59
N VAL A 3 -9.00 11.06 12.21
CA VAL A 3 -8.61 11.13 10.79
C VAL A 3 -8.73 9.73 10.21
N ILE A 4 -9.84 9.45 9.52
CA ILE A 4 -9.91 8.33 8.59
C ILE A 4 -9.03 8.75 7.41
N ALA A 5 -7.86 8.12 7.28
CA ALA A 5 -6.88 8.51 6.27
C ALA A 5 -7.30 8.06 4.87
N ASP A 6 -7.17 8.96 3.90
CA ASP A 6 -7.57 8.73 2.51
C ASP A 6 -6.77 7.62 1.81
N ILE A 7 -7.31 7.08 0.72
CA ILE A 7 -6.62 6.14 -0.14
C ILE A 7 -5.33 6.79 -0.68
N GLY A 8 -4.21 6.08 -0.54
CA GLY A 8 -2.87 6.55 -0.85
C GLY A 8 -2.07 7.04 0.36
N ALA A 9 -2.72 7.37 1.48
CA ALA A 9 -2.04 7.78 2.72
C ALA A 9 -1.16 6.66 3.30
N VAL A 10 -0.05 7.03 3.93
CA VAL A 10 0.83 6.09 4.64
C VAL A 10 0.54 6.18 6.13
N LEU A 11 0.31 5.02 6.73
CA LEU A 11 -0.02 4.85 8.14
C LEU A 11 1.11 4.11 8.84
N ARG A 12 1.66 4.71 9.90
CA ARG A 12 2.51 4.03 10.87
C ARG A 12 1.60 3.33 11.88
N LEU A 13 1.76 2.02 12.02
CA LEU A 13 1.09 1.22 13.04
C LEU A 13 2.13 0.75 14.07
N THR A 14 1.92 1.12 15.34
CA THR A 14 2.71 0.63 16.47
C THR A 14 1.85 -0.36 17.26
N PRO A 15 2.17 -1.66 17.33
CA PRO A 15 1.47 -2.59 18.22
C PRO A 15 1.56 -2.11 19.68
N GLN A 16 0.51 -2.35 20.46
CA GLN A 16 0.43 -1.93 21.88
C GLN A 16 0.14 -3.09 22.83
N ASP A 17 0.23 -4.32 22.33
CA ASP A 17 -0.23 -5.54 22.97
C ASP A 17 0.43 -6.78 22.31
N ASP A 18 0.54 -7.90 23.01
CA ASP A 18 1.37 -9.06 22.62
C ASP A 18 0.81 -9.80 21.39
N LEU A 19 1.51 -9.76 20.26
CA LEU A 19 1.04 -10.23 18.95
C LEU A 19 0.51 -11.68 19.00
N VAL A 20 -0.77 -11.90 18.64
CA VAL A 20 -1.29 -13.24 18.36
C VAL A 20 -1.01 -13.58 16.91
N ILE A 21 -0.32 -14.69 16.70
CA ILE A 21 0.05 -15.27 15.40
C ILE A 21 -0.72 -16.58 15.26
N ALA A 22 -1.73 -16.61 14.40
CA ALA A 22 -2.51 -17.79 14.09
C ALA A 22 -1.95 -18.45 12.81
N SER A 23 -1.72 -19.78 12.85
CA SER A 23 -1.34 -20.59 11.70
C SER A 23 -2.54 -21.35 11.10
N SER A 24 -2.39 -21.86 9.87
CA SER A 24 -3.47 -22.51 9.10
C SER A 24 -4.07 -23.77 9.75
N ASP A 25 -3.36 -24.36 10.71
CA ASP A 25 -3.72 -25.54 11.49
C ASP A 25 -4.53 -25.21 12.76
N GLY A 26 -4.78 -23.92 13.03
CA GLY A 26 -5.48 -23.47 14.24
C GLY A 26 -4.59 -23.39 15.49
N VAL A 27 -3.26 -23.51 15.34
CA VAL A 27 -2.32 -23.22 16.43
C VAL A 27 -2.16 -21.69 16.56
N TYR A 28 -2.12 -21.22 17.80
CA TYR A 28 -1.93 -19.81 18.15
C TYR A 28 -0.64 -19.64 18.95
N ASN A 29 0.24 -18.75 18.48
CA ASN A 29 1.46 -18.35 19.18
C ASN A 29 1.35 -16.89 19.63
N VAL A 30 1.91 -16.57 20.79
CA VAL A 30 1.96 -15.19 21.32
C VAL A 30 3.38 -14.67 21.25
N CYS A 31 3.58 -13.47 20.71
CA CYS A 31 4.87 -12.86 20.48
C CYS A 31 4.87 -11.41 20.95
N LYS A 32 5.60 -11.10 22.03
CA LYS A 32 5.79 -9.73 22.49
C LYS A 32 6.75 -8.99 21.57
N ASP A 33 6.19 -8.20 20.65
CA ASP A 33 6.96 -7.28 19.81
C ASP A 33 6.15 -6.04 19.44
N GLU A 34 6.52 -4.91 20.05
CA GLU A 34 5.91 -3.58 19.90
C GLU A 34 6.53 -2.77 18.73
N THR A 35 7.43 -3.37 17.94
CA THR A 35 8.12 -2.69 16.82
C THR A 35 7.12 -2.19 15.77
N PRO A 36 7.14 -0.88 15.43
CA PRO A 36 6.22 -0.30 14.46
C PRO A 36 6.50 -0.80 13.03
N PHE A 37 5.45 -0.79 12.22
CA PHE A 37 5.50 -1.05 10.79
C PHE A 37 4.63 -0.04 10.04
N TYR A 38 4.78 0.04 8.73
CA TYR A 38 4.10 1.03 7.89
C TYR A 38 3.30 0.34 6.79
N PHE A 39 2.11 0.83 6.49
CA PHE A 39 1.31 0.35 5.36
C PHE A 39 0.66 1.52 4.62
N GLN A 40 0.37 1.33 3.33
CA GLN A 40 -0.38 2.32 2.56
C GLN A 40 -1.86 1.96 2.53
N VAL A 41 -2.75 2.93 2.70
CA VAL A 41 -4.20 2.73 2.50
C VAL A 41 -4.46 2.47 1.02
N LYS A 42 -4.90 1.26 0.69
CA LYS A 42 -5.29 0.86 -0.68
C LYS A 42 -6.80 0.89 -0.89
N GLY A 43 -7.58 0.72 0.17
CA GLY A 43 -9.03 0.75 0.10
C GLY A 43 -9.71 0.73 1.46
N HIS A 44 -11.02 0.89 1.43
CA HIS A 44 -11.90 0.90 2.61
C HIS A 44 -12.59 -0.44 2.78
N LEU A 45 -12.87 -0.81 4.02
CA LEU A 45 -13.65 -1.99 4.39
C LEU A 45 -15.10 -1.56 4.68
N PHE A 46 -16.06 -2.27 4.09
CA PHE A 46 -17.50 -1.96 4.18
C PHE A 46 -18.33 -3.19 4.52
N ASP A 47 -19.32 -3.00 5.42
CA ASP A 47 -20.37 -3.96 5.76
C ASP A 47 -21.69 -3.43 5.19
N GLY A 48 -22.00 -3.80 3.95
CA GLY A 48 -23.05 -3.15 3.15
C GLY A 48 -22.69 -1.68 2.87
N GLN A 49 -23.41 -0.75 3.53
CA GLN A 49 -23.12 0.69 3.48
C GLN A 49 -22.26 1.19 4.65
N LEU A 50 -22.04 0.38 5.69
CA LEU A 50 -21.30 0.76 6.88
C LEU A 50 -19.79 0.71 6.62
N PHE A 51 -19.13 1.87 6.53
CA PHE A 51 -17.67 1.94 6.60
C PHE A 51 -17.17 1.42 7.96
N TYR A 52 -16.12 0.61 7.95
CA TYR A 52 -15.56 0.06 9.20
C TYR A 52 -14.05 -0.01 9.34
N GLY A 53 -13.29 0.28 8.28
CA GLY A 53 -11.84 0.08 8.34
C GLY A 53 -11.11 0.43 7.06
N LEU A 54 -9.79 0.33 7.13
CA LEU A 54 -8.86 0.61 6.03
C LEU A 54 -7.97 -0.62 5.83
N PHE A 55 -7.58 -0.90 4.59
CA PHE A 55 -6.65 -1.99 4.29
C PHE A 55 -5.65 -1.60 3.20
N GLY A 56 -4.50 -2.27 3.19
CA GLY A 56 -3.53 -2.17 2.10
C GLY A 56 -2.16 -2.78 2.42
N PRO A 57 -1.21 -2.71 1.47
CA PRO A 57 0.06 -3.42 1.57
C PRO A 57 0.96 -2.81 2.66
N VAL A 58 1.58 -3.69 3.45
CA VAL A 58 2.70 -3.32 4.33
C VAL A 58 3.89 -2.91 3.46
N LEU A 59 4.41 -1.71 3.70
CA LEU A 59 5.55 -1.13 3.00
C LEU A 59 6.88 -1.53 3.67
N SER A 60 6.97 -1.39 4.99
CA SER A 60 8.21 -1.49 5.75
C SER A 60 7.97 -1.90 7.20
N GLY A 61 9.01 -2.44 7.87
CA GLY A 61 8.94 -2.95 9.24
C GLY A 61 9.40 -4.41 9.38
N PRO A 62 9.08 -5.09 10.51
CA PRO A 62 9.50 -6.45 10.77
C PRO A 62 9.15 -7.46 9.67
N SER A 63 10.09 -8.36 9.37
CA SER A 63 10.05 -9.30 8.24
C SER A 63 8.79 -10.18 8.18
N ARG A 64 8.20 -10.51 9.33
CA ARG A 64 6.93 -11.25 9.46
C ARG A 64 5.73 -10.59 8.76
N TYR A 65 5.80 -9.29 8.47
CA TYR A 65 4.75 -8.53 7.78
C TYR A 65 5.02 -8.33 6.27
N ARG A 66 6.19 -8.76 5.78
CA ARG A 66 6.65 -8.45 4.42
C ARG A 66 5.75 -9.10 3.36
N GLY A 67 5.24 -8.28 2.43
CA GLY A 67 4.36 -8.75 1.35
C GLY A 67 2.94 -9.12 1.81
N LEU A 68 2.56 -8.74 3.04
CA LEU A 68 1.21 -8.95 3.57
C LEU A 68 0.36 -7.67 3.46
N ILE A 69 -0.95 -7.86 3.51
CA ILE A 69 -1.94 -6.80 3.63
C ILE A 69 -2.18 -6.54 5.13
N CYS A 70 -2.00 -5.30 5.56
CA CYS A 70 -2.51 -4.84 6.85
C CYS A 70 -3.98 -4.44 6.69
N ASN A 71 -4.79 -4.81 7.67
CA ASN A 71 -6.16 -4.35 7.83
C ASN A 71 -6.26 -3.69 9.20
N ILE A 72 -6.85 -2.50 9.27
CA ILE A 72 -7.22 -1.84 10.52
C ILE A 72 -8.73 -1.63 10.58
N LEU A 73 -9.30 -1.87 11.75
CA LEU A 73 -10.69 -1.55 12.05
C LEU A 73 -10.74 -0.24 12.83
N VAL A 74 -11.53 0.70 12.34
CA VAL A 74 -11.83 1.95 13.03
C VAL A 74 -12.92 1.65 14.05
N ARG A 75 -12.61 1.69 15.35
CA ARG A 75 -13.60 1.56 16.44
C ARG A 75 -14.46 2.81 16.46
N THR A 76 -15.58 2.77 15.74
CA THR A 76 -16.52 3.91 15.61
C THR A 76 -17.17 4.26 16.94
N ASP A 77 -17.50 3.27 17.79
CA ASP A 77 -18.30 3.49 18.98
C ASP A 77 -18.27 2.37 20.06
N ALA A 78 -18.74 2.77 21.24
CA ALA A 78 -19.36 2.00 22.33
C ALA A 78 -18.57 0.96 23.17
N THR A 79 -17.35 0.52 22.81
CA THR A 79 -16.55 -0.23 23.81
C THR A 79 -16.11 0.73 24.93
N ASN A 80 -16.45 0.46 26.20
CA ASN A 80 -16.00 1.30 27.31
C ASN A 80 -14.49 1.16 27.49
N TRP A 81 -13.76 2.20 27.09
CA TRP A 81 -12.31 2.25 26.99
C TRP A 81 -11.65 3.10 28.08
N ASN A 82 -12.37 3.44 29.16
CA ASN A 82 -11.93 4.42 30.17
C ASN A 82 -10.62 4.09 30.93
N ASN A 83 -10.03 2.90 30.76
CA ASN A 83 -8.71 2.54 31.29
C ASN A 83 -7.58 2.48 30.24
N GLU A 84 -7.87 2.45 28.93
CA GLU A 84 -6.87 2.08 27.91
C GLU A 84 -6.71 3.13 26.80
N VAL A 85 -5.90 4.14 27.10
CA VAL A 85 -5.57 5.28 26.21
C VAL A 85 -4.51 4.93 25.14
N ARG A 86 -3.97 3.69 25.15
CA ARG A 86 -2.80 3.29 24.34
C ARG A 86 -3.14 2.90 22.90
N SER A 87 -4.22 2.14 22.73
CA SER A 87 -4.61 1.56 21.44
C SER A 87 -5.68 2.39 20.75
N GLN A 88 -5.64 2.52 19.42
CA GLN A 88 -6.63 3.24 18.60
C GLN A 88 -7.33 2.36 17.55
N VAL A 89 -6.78 1.20 17.19
CA VAL A 89 -7.40 0.26 16.23
C VAL A 89 -7.26 -1.18 16.72
N ASN A 90 -8.15 -2.05 16.25
CA ASN A 90 -7.79 -3.46 16.08
C ASN A 90 -7.14 -3.64 14.71
N PHE A 91 -6.12 -4.49 14.59
CA PHE A 91 -5.48 -4.79 13.31
C PHE A 91 -5.34 -6.28 13.06
N LYS A 92 -5.36 -6.68 11.78
CA LYS A 92 -5.15 -8.05 11.31
C LYS A 92 -4.34 -8.06 10.02
N VAL A 93 -3.14 -8.63 10.06
CA VAL A 93 -2.19 -8.71 8.94
C VAL A 93 -2.17 -10.12 8.37
N GLY A 94 -2.20 -10.26 7.04
CA GLY A 94 -2.14 -11.56 6.37
C GLY A 94 -2.25 -11.43 4.85
N ARG A 95 -2.69 -12.48 4.15
CA ARG A 95 -2.62 -12.54 2.67
C ARG A 95 -3.64 -11.68 1.90
N GLY A 96 -4.60 -11.03 2.58
CA GLY A 96 -5.69 -10.33 1.90
C GLY A 96 -6.45 -9.33 2.77
N ALA A 97 -7.53 -8.79 2.22
CA ALA A 97 -8.47 -7.96 2.96
C ALA A 97 -9.35 -8.81 3.89
N VAL A 98 -9.70 -8.29 5.07
CA VAL A 98 -10.55 -9.01 6.03
C VAL A 98 -12.04 -8.85 5.75
N THR A 99 -12.81 -9.91 5.99
CA THR A 99 -14.28 -9.92 5.89
C THR A 99 -14.93 -9.81 7.27
N ARG A 100 -16.14 -9.24 7.35
CA ARG A 100 -16.90 -9.10 8.59
C ARG A 100 -17.31 -10.47 9.18
N ASN A 101 -17.22 -10.60 10.50
CA ASN A 101 -17.72 -11.76 11.25
C ASN A 101 -18.92 -11.36 12.13
N HIS A 102 -20.14 -11.44 11.59
CA HIS A 102 -21.37 -11.03 12.30
C HIS A 102 -21.69 -11.84 13.58
N ARG A 103 -20.92 -12.89 13.91
CA ARG A 103 -21.01 -13.58 15.21
C ARG A 103 -20.43 -12.76 16.37
N GLU A 104 -19.54 -11.82 16.05
CA GLU A 104 -18.70 -11.10 17.01
C GLU A 104 -19.00 -9.59 16.99
N HIS A 105 -18.78 -8.92 18.13
CA HIS A 105 -18.94 -7.46 18.23
C HIS A 105 -18.00 -6.73 17.25
N PHE A 106 -18.39 -5.54 16.80
CA PHE A 106 -17.69 -4.83 15.75
C PHE A 106 -16.21 -4.57 16.09
N GLY A 107 -15.95 -4.07 17.30
CA GLY A 107 -14.59 -3.78 17.79
C GLY A 107 -13.82 -4.99 18.35
N HIS A 108 -14.32 -6.22 18.22
CA HIS A 108 -13.64 -7.42 18.73
C HIS A 108 -12.53 -7.88 17.76
N PRO A 109 -11.39 -8.45 18.21
CA PRO A 109 -10.37 -9.00 17.30
C PRO A 109 -10.90 -10.04 16.32
N ASP A 110 -11.89 -10.83 16.73
CA ASP A 110 -12.58 -11.79 15.87
C ASP A 110 -13.85 -11.23 15.23
N GLY A 111 -14.11 -9.93 15.38
CA GLY A 111 -15.08 -9.15 14.61
C GLY A 111 -14.86 -9.21 13.09
N THR A 112 -13.68 -9.67 12.66
CA THR A 112 -13.35 -9.97 11.25
C THR A 112 -12.58 -11.28 11.08
N ARG A 113 -12.75 -11.91 9.91
CA ARG A 113 -12.03 -13.12 9.47
C ARG A 113 -10.99 -12.80 8.41
N LEU A 114 -9.95 -13.61 8.38
CA LEU A 114 -8.98 -13.71 7.31
C LEU A 114 -8.73 -15.19 7.02
N GLU A 115 -8.48 -15.56 5.76
CA GLU A 115 -8.18 -16.94 5.39
C GLU A 115 -6.68 -17.24 5.51
N GLY A 116 -6.35 -18.38 6.12
CA GLY A 116 -4.97 -18.80 6.35
C GLY A 116 -4.29 -18.05 7.50
N PRO A 117 -2.94 -18.01 7.53
CA PRO A 117 -2.19 -17.44 8.64
C PRO A 117 -2.42 -15.94 8.79
N SER A 118 -2.51 -15.47 10.04
CA SER A 118 -2.68 -14.05 10.34
C SER A 118 -1.99 -13.61 11.63
N ILE A 119 -1.69 -12.31 11.72
CA ILE A 119 -1.13 -11.66 12.92
C ILE A 119 -2.07 -10.53 13.34
N SER A 120 -2.60 -10.56 14.57
CA SER A 120 -3.58 -9.56 15.03
C SER A 120 -3.50 -9.25 16.52
N ARG A 121 -3.59 -7.96 16.88
CA ARG A 121 -3.89 -7.41 18.21
C ARG A 121 -4.42 -5.97 18.05
N PHE A 122 -4.27 -5.14 19.08
CA PHE A 122 -4.54 -3.72 19.07
C PHE A 122 -3.25 -2.90 18.86
N GLY A 123 -3.40 -1.71 18.31
CA GLY A 123 -2.26 -0.82 18.05
C GLY A 123 -2.65 0.66 17.99
N LEU A 124 -1.62 1.51 18.05
CA LEU A 124 -1.68 2.94 17.78
C LEU A 124 -1.47 3.17 16.28
N VAL A 125 -2.20 4.11 15.68
CA VAL A 125 -2.06 4.50 14.26
C VAL A 125 -1.78 5.99 14.16
N GLU A 126 -0.82 6.34 13.31
CA GLU A 126 -0.43 7.71 13.01
C GLU A 126 -0.38 7.89 11.48
N VAL A 127 -0.88 9.02 10.97
CA VAL A 127 -0.67 9.43 9.58
C VAL A 127 0.71 10.07 9.51
N VAL A 128 1.59 9.54 8.64
CA VAL A 128 3.00 9.95 8.54
C VAL A 128 3.38 10.35 7.13
N ASN A 129 4.47 11.08 6.97
CA ASN A 129 5.04 11.35 5.65
C ASN A 129 5.59 10.03 5.07
N PRO A 130 5.31 9.68 3.79
CA PRO A 130 5.86 8.49 3.14
C PRO A 130 7.40 8.36 3.23
N ALA A 131 8.13 9.48 3.38
CA ALA A 131 9.58 9.49 3.57
C ALA A 131 10.06 8.88 4.91
N GLU A 132 9.21 8.81 5.94
CA GLU A 132 9.55 8.23 7.25
C GLU A 132 9.62 6.69 7.23
N ALA A 133 8.86 6.08 6.31
CA ALA A 133 8.84 4.64 6.10
C ALA A 133 10.09 4.20 5.33
N LYS A 134 11.14 3.77 6.05
CA LYS A 134 12.48 3.48 5.50
C LYS A 134 12.54 2.55 4.28
N ASP A 135 11.65 1.55 4.17
CA ASP A 135 11.59 0.64 3.01
C ASP A 135 10.41 0.93 2.05
N ALA A 136 9.77 2.10 2.16
CA ALA A 136 8.71 2.50 1.24
C ALA A 136 9.19 2.55 -0.22
N PRO A 137 8.27 2.45 -1.20
CA PRO A 137 8.57 2.67 -2.62
C PRO A 137 8.93 4.14 -2.88
N GLN A 138 10.18 4.52 -2.57
CA GLN A 138 10.74 5.81 -2.91
C GLN A 138 11.26 5.77 -4.35
N LEU A 139 10.92 6.80 -5.12
CA LEU A 139 11.40 7.02 -6.48
C LEU A 139 11.79 8.50 -6.62
N ALA A 140 13.06 8.75 -6.92
CA ALA A 140 13.57 10.03 -7.35
C ALA A 140 13.68 10.03 -8.88
N VAL A 141 13.22 11.11 -9.51
CA VAL A 141 13.29 11.32 -10.96
C VAL A 141 14.22 12.50 -11.22
N THR A 142 15.43 12.23 -11.69
CA THR A 142 16.41 13.26 -12.04
C THR A 142 16.39 13.45 -13.55
N VAL A 143 15.78 14.53 -14.02
CA VAL A 143 15.85 14.93 -15.43
C VAL A 143 17.12 15.76 -15.63
N ARG A 144 18.09 15.22 -16.36
CA ARG A 144 19.32 15.93 -16.73
C ARG A 144 19.03 16.77 -17.99
N PRO A 145 19.22 18.10 -17.97
CA PRO A 145 19.00 18.95 -19.13
C PRO A 145 19.90 18.57 -20.32
N THR A 146 19.41 18.82 -21.53
CA THR A 146 20.13 18.54 -22.77
C THR A 146 21.33 19.46 -22.97
N ALA A 147 22.42 18.89 -23.48
CA ALA A 147 23.67 19.64 -23.73
C ALA A 147 23.71 20.33 -25.11
N GLY A 148 22.79 19.98 -26.01
CA GLY A 148 22.66 20.54 -27.35
C GLY A 148 21.31 20.20 -28.00
N PRO A 149 20.99 20.80 -29.16
CA PRO A 149 19.69 20.67 -29.81
C PRO A 149 19.35 19.23 -30.22
N ASP A 150 20.35 18.44 -30.63
CA ASP A 150 20.19 17.07 -31.12
C ASP A 150 20.43 16.02 -30.03
N THR A 151 20.12 16.34 -28.77
CA THR A 151 20.26 15.42 -27.62
C THR A 151 18.94 15.28 -26.87
N PHE A 152 18.68 14.09 -26.32
CA PHE A 152 17.51 13.82 -25.47
C PHE A 152 17.84 14.01 -23.99
N SER A 153 16.87 14.48 -23.19
CA SER A 153 17.04 14.63 -21.74
C SER A 153 17.20 13.25 -21.10
N GLU A 154 18.32 13.00 -20.44
CA GLU A 154 18.53 11.75 -19.70
C GLU A 154 17.68 11.77 -18.42
N VAL A 155 16.72 10.85 -18.33
CA VAL A 155 15.86 10.68 -17.14
C VAL A 155 16.42 9.55 -16.28
N GLU A 156 17.17 9.93 -15.26
CA GLU A 156 17.74 8.99 -14.30
C GLU A 156 16.70 8.68 -13.20
N LEU A 157 16.36 7.40 -13.05
CA LEU A 157 15.35 6.89 -12.13
C LEU A 157 16.03 6.12 -11.00
N VAL A 158 16.16 6.74 -9.84
CA VAL A 158 16.79 6.16 -8.64
C VAL A 158 15.72 5.86 -7.61
N GLY A 159 15.71 4.67 -7.02
CA GLY A 159 14.68 4.33 -6.05
C GLY A 159 14.97 3.07 -5.25
N THR A 160 14.14 2.81 -4.24
CA THR A 160 14.16 1.52 -3.55
C THR A 160 13.67 0.43 -4.51
N CYS A 161 14.10 -0.82 -4.32
CA CYS A 161 13.66 -1.93 -5.17
C CYS A 161 12.12 -2.04 -5.27
N PRO A 162 11.32 -1.89 -4.19
CA PRO A 162 9.86 -1.78 -4.30
C PRO A 162 9.37 -0.60 -5.17
N GLY A 163 10.02 0.56 -5.12
CA GLY A 163 9.66 1.73 -5.94
C GLY A 163 9.91 1.52 -7.43
N LEU A 164 11.06 0.92 -7.77
CA LEU A 164 11.41 0.57 -9.15
C LEU A 164 10.50 -0.53 -9.72
N VAL A 165 10.13 -1.53 -8.91
CA VAL A 165 9.14 -2.56 -9.30
C VAL A 165 7.75 -1.95 -9.51
N TRP A 166 7.29 -1.11 -8.58
CA TRP A 166 6.00 -0.41 -8.73
C TRP A 166 5.93 0.46 -9.98
N LEU A 167 7.03 1.16 -10.31
CA LEU A 167 7.12 1.96 -11.54
C LEU A 167 7.05 1.08 -12.78
N ALA A 168 7.78 -0.04 -12.81
CA ALA A 168 7.72 -1.00 -13.90
C ALA A 168 6.30 -1.60 -14.07
N GLU A 169 5.58 -1.85 -12.98
CA GLU A 169 4.17 -2.25 -13.02
C GLU A 169 3.27 -1.16 -13.62
N GLN A 170 3.47 0.12 -13.29
CA GLN A 170 2.67 1.20 -13.90
C GLN A 170 2.99 1.39 -15.39
N ILE A 171 4.26 1.33 -15.79
CA ILE A 171 4.68 1.38 -17.20
C ILE A 171 4.06 0.21 -17.98
N LEU A 172 4.15 -1.01 -17.44
CA LEU A 172 3.52 -2.20 -18.05
C LEU A 172 1.98 -2.11 -18.08
N ARG A 173 1.35 -1.45 -17.10
CA ARG A 173 -0.10 -1.22 -17.08
C ARG A 173 -0.52 -0.24 -18.17
N VAL A 174 0.20 0.86 -18.36
CA VAL A 174 -0.05 1.83 -19.43
C VAL A 174 0.19 1.19 -20.80
N ALA A 175 1.32 0.51 -20.98
CA ALA A 175 1.69 -0.19 -22.23
C ALA A 175 0.83 -1.43 -22.56
N ARG A 176 -0.15 -1.77 -21.71
CA ARG A 176 -1.14 -2.84 -21.93
C ARG A 176 -2.59 -2.32 -21.90
N ALA A 177 -2.80 -1.03 -21.65
CA ALA A 177 -4.13 -0.44 -21.73
C ALA A 177 -4.52 -0.27 -23.21
N GLU A 178 -5.78 -0.54 -23.56
CA GLU A 178 -6.28 -0.16 -24.87
C GLU A 178 -6.25 1.38 -24.99
N PRO A 179 -5.56 1.95 -25.99
CA PRO A 179 -5.28 3.38 -26.04
C PRO A 179 -6.54 4.15 -26.41
N ALA A 180 -7.02 5.00 -25.49
CA ALA A 180 -8.30 5.71 -25.62
C ALA A 180 -8.40 6.64 -26.85
N GLN A 181 -7.26 7.06 -27.41
CA GLN A 181 -7.16 7.74 -28.72
C GLN A 181 -5.72 7.62 -29.26
N HIS A 182 -5.57 7.02 -30.45
CA HIS A 182 -4.39 7.18 -31.29
C HIS A 182 -4.74 8.07 -32.47
N THR A 183 -4.25 9.31 -32.47
CA THR A 183 -4.28 10.20 -33.64
C THR A 183 -2.94 10.24 -34.38
N HIS A 184 -1.83 9.96 -33.70
CA HIS A 184 -0.48 9.99 -34.25
C HIS A 184 0.40 8.87 -33.68
N LEU A 185 1.29 8.33 -34.53
CA LEU A 185 2.44 7.55 -34.09
C LEU A 185 3.57 8.50 -33.66
N ASP A 186 4.44 8.00 -32.81
CA ASP A 186 5.70 8.66 -32.49
C ASP A 186 6.64 8.62 -33.71
N ALA A 187 7.12 9.78 -34.16
CA ALA A 187 7.82 9.92 -35.44
C ALA A 187 9.24 9.34 -35.45
N GLU A 188 9.87 9.19 -34.28
CA GLU A 188 11.25 8.73 -34.14
C GLU A 188 11.32 7.22 -33.86
N THR A 189 10.36 6.72 -33.09
CA THR A 189 10.32 5.32 -32.63
C THR A 189 9.31 4.45 -33.39
N CYS A 190 8.45 5.06 -34.22
CA CYS A 190 7.28 4.43 -34.85
C CYS A 190 6.31 3.77 -33.84
N GLY A 191 6.37 4.17 -32.57
CA GLY A 191 5.63 3.56 -31.48
C GLY A 191 4.24 4.17 -31.21
N PRO A 192 3.37 3.45 -30.48
CA PRO A 192 2.14 4.01 -29.93
C PRO A 192 2.45 5.05 -28.85
N VAL A 193 1.92 6.26 -29.01
CA VAL A 193 1.97 7.31 -27.97
C VAL A 193 0.80 7.13 -27.02
N TYR A 194 1.09 6.99 -25.73
CA TYR A 194 0.10 7.01 -24.66
C TYR A 194 0.00 8.44 -24.11
N VAL A 195 -1.21 9.00 -24.08
CA VAL A 195 -1.47 10.38 -23.62
C VAL A 195 -2.40 10.33 -22.41
N SER A 196 -2.10 11.12 -21.38
CA SER A 196 -2.95 11.24 -20.19
C SER A 196 -3.92 12.42 -20.28
N PRO A 197 -4.99 12.45 -19.45
CA PRO A 197 -5.86 13.62 -19.31
C PRO A 197 -5.09 14.89 -18.89
N ASP A 198 -4.00 14.71 -18.13
CA ASP A 198 -3.15 15.79 -17.62
C ASP A 198 -2.08 16.27 -18.63
N GLY A 199 -2.13 15.76 -19.87
CA GLY A 199 -1.31 16.23 -21.00
C GLY A 199 0.10 15.64 -21.10
N TRP A 200 0.52 14.75 -20.19
CA TRP A 200 1.80 14.03 -20.35
C TRP A 200 1.70 12.96 -21.44
N ARG A 201 2.85 12.68 -22.08
CA ARG A 201 3.00 11.68 -23.14
C ARG A 201 4.04 10.64 -22.74
N LEU A 202 3.76 9.37 -23.01
CA LEU A 202 4.69 8.27 -22.87
C LEU A 202 4.78 7.53 -24.20
N THR A 203 6.00 7.43 -24.74
CA THR A 203 6.33 6.56 -25.87
C THR A 203 7.14 5.38 -25.31
N VAL A 204 6.76 4.15 -25.63
CA VAL A 204 7.49 2.93 -25.20
C VAL A 204 8.16 2.30 -26.41
N SER A 205 9.42 2.65 -26.63
CA SER A 205 10.24 2.06 -27.69
C SER A 205 10.98 0.81 -27.20
N ARG A 206 11.13 -0.19 -28.09
CA ARG A 206 11.96 -1.37 -27.84
C ARG A 206 13.37 -1.08 -28.35
N LEU A 207 14.29 -0.73 -27.45
CA LEU A 207 15.69 -0.55 -27.81
C LEU A 207 16.35 -1.90 -28.13
N GLU A 208 16.21 -2.37 -29.37
CA GLU A 208 17.04 -3.45 -29.89
C GLU A 208 18.49 -2.92 -29.97
N ARG A 209 19.40 -3.54 -29.20
CA ARG A 209 20.82 -3.21 -29.26
C ARG A 209 21.36 -3.56 -30.64
N LEU A 210 21.56 -2.53 -31.46
CA LEU A 210 22.59 -2.56 -32.50
C LEU A 210 23.91 -3.02 -31.86
N ARG A 211 24.59 -3.95 -32.54
CA ARG A 211 25.81 -4.62 -32.06
C ARG A 211 27.06 -3.81 -32.35
#